data_AF-A0A1G3QVV6-F1
#
_entry.id   AF-A0A1G3QVV6-F1
#
_cell.length_a   1.000
_cell.length_b   1.000
_cell.length_c   1.000
_cell.angle_alpha   90.00
_cell.angle_beta   90.00
_cell.angle_gamma   90.00
#
_symmetry.space_group_name_H-M   'P 1'
#
loop_
_entity.id
_entity.type
_entity.pdbx_description
1 polymer ?
#
loop_
_entity_poly.entity_id
_entity_poly.type
_entity_poly.pdbx_seq_one_letter_code
_entity_poly.pdbx_strand_id
1 'polypeptide(L)'
;MLLLAMAAAGASGQAGEDPQVWRKLGLSEEQIDQAQGIFESTQKSVREARAEIDVLRAELRRLLLREPVDMGQVERQLRASLEWEYRLRLAQISRQVQLRRLLGDRDYTRLMEAIRERRRGIREGDAEGDGSGRNGPRR
;
A
#
# COMPACT_ATOMS: atom_id res chain seq x y z
N MET A 1 -4.65 22.12 6.39
CA MET A 1 -5.14 20.75 6.18
C MET A 1 -3.95 19.81 6.14
N LEU A 2 -3.85 18.86 7.08
CA LEU A 2 -2.76 17.88 7.13
C LEU A 2 -2.83 16.98 5.88
N LEU A 3 -1.98 17.26 4.89
CA LEU A 3 -1.56 16.31 3.87
C LEU A 3 -0.78 15.21 4.58
N LEU A 4 -1.48 14.17 5.04
CA LEU A 4 -0.81 12.94 5.43
C LEU A 4 -0.21 12.35 4.15
N ALA A 5 1.11 12.49 4.04
CA ALA A 5 1.93 11.87 3.02
C ALA A 5 1.68 10.35 3.03
N MET A 6 0.78 9.88 2.16
CA MET A 6 0.85 8.51 1.69
C MET A 6 2.13 8.44 0.87
N ALA A 7 3.20 8.04 1.55
CA ALA A 7 4.46 7.70 0.93
C ALA A 7 4.21 6.88 -0.33
N ALA A 8 4.79 7.34 -1.43
CA ALA A 8 4.97 6.55 -2.63
C ALA A 8 5.77 5.29 -2.27
N ALA A 9 5.07 4.23 -1.86
CA ALA A 9 5.63 2.90 -1.74
C ALA A 9 5.52 2.22 -3.12
N GLY A 10 6.27 2.78 -4.08
CA GLY A 10 6.65 2.12 -5.31
C GLY A 10 7.87 1.24 -5.03
N ALA A 11 7.71 0.20 -4.20
CA ALA A 11 8.60 -0.94 -4.07
C ALA A 11 7.99 -1.93 -3.05
N SER A 12 7.89 -3.20 -3.45
CA SER A 12 7.61 -4.37 -2.59
C SER A 12 6.24 -4.44 -1.88
N GLY A 13 5.24 -4.98 -2.60
CA GLY A 13 4.06 -5.62 -2.01
C GLY A 13 4.37 -6.86 -1.13
N GLN A 14 5.63 -7.29 -1.07
CA GLN A 14 6.04 -8.59 -0.53
C GLN A 14 6.28 -8.64 0.99
N ALA A 15 6.31 -7.50 1.69
CA ALA A 15 6.64 -7.52 3.13
C ALA A 15 5.60 -8.26 4.00
N GLY A 16 4.38 -8.49 3.48
CA GLY A 16 3.33 -9.26 4.15
C GLY A 16 3.04 -10.64 3.55
N GLU A 17 3.73 -11.03 2.47
CA GLU A 17 3.38 -12.20 1.64
C GLU A 17 4.37 -13.36 1.77
N ASP A 18 5.27 -13.31 2.75
CA ASP A 18 6.29 -14.33 2.90
C ASP A 18 5.75 -15.52 3.71
N PRO A 19 5.39 -16.66 3.08
CA PRO A 19 4.89 -17.83 3.79
C PRO A 19 5.87 -18.37 4.84
N GLN A 20 7.17 -18.06 4.76
CA GLN A 20 8.10 -18.44 5.81
C GLN A 20 7.82 -17.72 7.14
N VAL A 21 7.36 -16.47 7.10
CA VAL A 21 6.95 -15.74 8.32
C VAL A 21 5.72 -16.41 8.93
N TRP A 22 4.79 -16.86 8.10
CA TRP A 22 3.54 -17.45 8.57
C TRP A 22 3.77 -18.85 9.16
N ARG A 23 4.65 -19.65 8.56
CA ARG A 23 5.11 -20.92 9.15
C ARG A 23 5.80 -20.73 10.50
N LYS A 24 6.65 -19.70 10.64
CA LYS A 24 7.31 -19.37 11.92
C LYS A 24 6.32 -18.95 13.01
N LEU A 25 5.15 -18.44 12.63
CA LEU A 25 4.07 -18.09 13.54
C LEU A 25 3.17 -19.29 13.90
N GLY A 26 3.43 -20.47 13.32
CA GLY A 26 2.70 -21.71 13.62
C GLY A 26 1.37 -21.83 12.90
N LEU A 27 1.12 -21.05 11.83
CA LEU A 27 -0.07 -21.24 11.00
C LEU A 27 -0.01 -22.59 10.28
N SER A 28 -1.18 -23.24 10.13
CA SER A 28 -1.29 -24.43 9.27
C SER A 28 -1.14 -24.06 7.80
N GLU A 29 -0.75 -25.02 6.95
CA GLU A 29 -0.68 -24.78 5.49
C GLU A 29 -2.06 -24.35 4.93
N GLU A 30 -3.17 -24.88 5.46
CA GLU A 30 -4.52 -24.42 5.06
C GLU A 30 -4.76 -22.95 5.41
N GLN A 31 -4.38 -22.51 6.62
CA GLN A 31 -4.49 -21.10 7.00
C GLN A 31 -3.58 -20.21 6.16
N ILE A 32 -2.40 -20.71 5.78
CA ILE A 32 -1.48 -20.02 4.87
C ILE A 32 -2.12 -19.86 3.51
N ASP A 33 -2.66 -20.92 2.91
CA ASP A 33 -3.29 -20.85 1.59
C ASP A 33 -4.49 -19.88 1.58
N GLN A 34 -5.34 -19.96 2.61
CA GLN A 34 -6.49 -19.06 2.77
C GLN A 34 -6.06 -17.60 2.95
N ALA A 35 -5.03 -17.35 3.76
CA ALA A 35 -4.48 -16.02 3.94
C ALA A 35 -3.88 -15.48 2.63
N GLN A 36 -3.15 -16.30 1.85
CA GLN A 36 -2.61 -15.90 0.55
C GLN A 36 -3.73 -15.48 -0.40
N GLY A 37 -4.81 -16.26 -0.51
CA GLY A 37 -5.96 -15.91 -1.33
C GLY A 37 -6.61 -14.57 -0.94
N ILE A 38 -6.67 -14.26 0.36
CA ILE A 38 -7.13 -12.96 0.87
C ILE A 38 -6.18 -11.82 0.43
N PHE A 39 -4.87 -12.04 0.49
CA PHE A 39 -3.88 -11.05 0.05
C PHE A 39 -3.95 -10.81 -1.46
N GLU A 40 -3.95 -11.88 -2.26
CA GLU A 40 -3.95 -11.80 -3.73
C GLU A 40 -5.20 -11.08 -4.27
N SER A 41 -6.39 -11.48 -3.81
CA SER A 41 -7.64 -10.84 -4.20
C SER A 41 -7.65 -9.35 -3.84
N THR A 42 -7.21 -9.01 -2.62
CA THR A 42 -7.11 -7.61 -2.18
C THR A 42 -6.07 -6.83 -3.00
N GLN A 43 -4.92 -7.44 -3.29
CA GLN A 43 -3.86 -6.79 -4.06
C GLN A 43 -4.34 -6.39 -5.44
N LYS A 44 -5.13 -7.24 -6.10
CA LYS A 44 -5.73 -6.89 -7.40
C LYS A 44 -6.58 -5.62 -7.29
N SER A 45 -7.53 -5.57 -6.34
CA SER A 45 -8.38 -4.39 -6.12
C SER A 45 -7.58 -3.15 -5.74
N VAL A 46 -6.52 -3.30 -4.94
CA VAL A 46 -5.63 -2.20 -4.53
C VAL A 46 -4.86 -1.63 -5.73
N ARG A 47 -4.31 -2.49 -6.59
CA ARG A 47 -3.57 -2.07 -7.78
C ARG A 47 -4.48 -1.33 -8.75
N GLU A 48 -5.66 -1.88 -9.01
CA GLU A 48 -6.68 -1.26 -9.87
C GLU A 48 -7.10 0.11 -9.34
N ALA A 49 -7.53 0.19 -8.08
CA ALA A 49 -7.97 1.47 -7.50
C ALA A 49 -6.85 2.53 -7.51
N ARG A 50 -5.59 2.14 -7.27
CA ARG A 50 -4.46 3.07 -7.35
C ARG A 50 -4.24 3.60 -8.77
N ALA A 51 -4.27 2.73 -9.78
CA ALA A 51 -4.10 3.13 -11.17
C ALA A 51 -5.20 4.12 -11.58
N GLU A 52 -6.45 3.85 -11.22
CA GLU A 52 -7.59 4.73 -11.49
C GLU A 52 -7.46 6.08 -10.78
N ILE A 53 -7.08 6.09 -9.50
CA ILE A 53 -6.83 7.34 -8.75
C ILE A 53 -5.74 8.17 -9.43
N ASP A 54 -4.66 7.54 -9.90
CA ASP A 54 -3.54 8.23 -10.55
C ASP A 54 -3.97 8.86 -11.88
N VAL A 55 -4.76 8.16 -12.69
CA VAL A 55 -5.37 8.68 -13.92
C VAL A 55 -6.27 9.88 -13.60
N LEU A 56 -7.21 9.71 -12.67
CA LEU A 56 -8.19 10.74 -12.35
C LEU A 56 -7.53 12.00 -11.78
N ARG A 57 -6.45 11.85 -11.00
CA ARG A 57 -5.63 12.97 -10.49
C ARG A 57 -4.87 13.67 -11.60
N ALA A 58 -4.32 12.95 -12.57
CA ALA A 58 -3.66 13.55 -13.72
C ALA A 58 -4.64 14.36 -14.58
N GLU A 59 -5.85 13.84 -14.80
CA GLU A 59 -6.93 14.53 -15.50
C GLU A 59 -7.41 15.78 -14.75
N LEU A 60 -7.57 15.69 -13.42
CA LEU A 60 -7.92 16.85 -12.59
C LEU A 60 -6.88 17.96 -12.72
N ARG A 61 -5.57 17.63 -12.69
CA ARG A 61 -4.49 18.61 -12.91
C ARG A 61 -4.61 19.27 -14.29
N ARG A 62 -4.96 18.51 -15.34
CA ARG A 62 -5.18 19.07 -16.68
C ARG A 62 -6.37 20.01 -16.74
N LEU A 63 -7.48 19.68 -16.06
CA LEU A 63 -8.68 20.53 -16.01
C LEU A 63 -8.39 21.89 -15.37
N LEU A 64 -7.60 21.91 -14.30
CA LEU A 64 -7.24 23.12 -13.56
C LEU A 64 -6.30 24.06 -14.34
N LEU A 65 -5.65 23.59 -15.41
CA LEU A 65 -4.79 24.40 -16.27
C LEU A 65 -5.57 25.05 -17.44
N ARG A 66 -6.87 24.78 -17.60
CA ARG A 66 -7.69 25.37 -18.67
C ARG A 66 -8.18 26.75 -18.27
N GLU A 67 -8.31 27.65 -19.24
CA GLU A 67 -8.92 28.97 -19.07
C GLU A 67 -10.11 29.13 -20.03
N PRO A 68 -11.35 29.36 -19.53
CA PRO A 68 -11.74 29.33 -18.11
C PRO A 68 -11.76 27.90 -17.54
N VAL A 69 -11.60 27.77 -16.22
CA VAL A 69 -11.74 26.49 -15.52
C VAL A 69 -13.23 26.11 -15.46
N ASP A 70 -13.56 24.91 -15.94
CA ASP A 70 -14.90 24.33 -15.78
C ASP A 70 -15.02 23.63 -14.42
N MET A 71 -15.57 24.34 -13.43
CA MET A 71 -15.76 23.81 -12.08
C MET A 71 -16.72 22.61 -12.01
N GLY A 72 -17.66 22.46 -12.96
CA GLY A 72 -18.54 21.31 -13.02
C GLY A 72 -17.80 20.04 -13.43
N GLN A 73 -16.84 20.14 -14.37
CA GLN A 73 -15.93 19.04 -14.71
C GLN A 73 -15.00 18.71 -13.53
N VAL A 74 -14.44 19.71 -12.86
CA VAL A 74 -13.57 19.53 -11.67
C VAL A 74 -14.30 18.75 -10.58
N GLU A 75 -15.54 19.12 -10.26
CA GLU A 75 -16.30 18.44 -9.20
C GLU A 75 -16.59 16.97 -9.55
N ARG A 76 -17.02 16.69 -10.78
CA ARG A 76 -17.27 15.30 -11.24
C ARG A 76 -16.01 14.45 -11.15
N GLN A 77 -14.88 15.01 -11.59
CA GLN A 77 -13.59 14.32 -11.57
C GLN A 77 -13.12 14.04 -10.14
N LEU A 78 -13.26 15.02 -9.24
CA LEU A 78 -12.94 14.86 -7.83
C LEU A 78 -13.80 13.77 -7.17
N ARG A 79 -15.12 13.79 -7.40
CA ARG A 79 -16.02 12.75 -6.88
C ARG A 79 -15.66 11.36 -7.36
N ALA A 80 -15.33 11.20 -8.64
CA ALA A 80 -14.85 9.93 -9.18
C ALA A 80 -13.56 9.46 -8.50
N SER A 81 -12.61 10.37 -8.22
CA SER A 81 -11.37 9.99 -7.52
C SER A 81 -11.64 9.53 -6.08
N LEU A 82 -12.57 10.19 -5.37
CA LEU A 82 -12.94 9.84 -4.00
C LEU A 82 -13.65 8.48 -3.92
N GLU A 83 -14.46 8.12 -4.92
CA GLU A 83 -15.08 6.80 -5.05
C GLU A 83 -14.01 5.69 -5.08
N TRP A 84 -12.93 5.88 -5.85
CA TRP A 84 -11.84 4.92 -5.90
C TRP A 84 -10.99 4.91 -4.62
N GLU A 85 -10.75 6.07 -4.00
CA GLU A 85 -10.10 6.14 -2.69
C GLU A 85 -10.89 5.40 -1.62
N TYR A 86 -12.22 5.53 -1.64
CA TYR A 86 -13.12 4.78 -0.78
C TYR A 86 -12.99 3.27 -1.01
N ARG A 87 -13.06 2.80 -2.27
CA ARG A 87 -12.92 1.38 -2.62
C ARG A 87 -11.56 0.82 -2.17
N LEU A 88 -10.49 1.57 -2.40
CA LEU A 88 -9.14 1.22 -1.95
C LEU A 88 -9.11 1.03 -0.43
N ARG A 89 -9.67 1.98 0.33
CA ARG A 89 -9.68 1.93 1.79
C ARG A 89 -10.54 0.78 2.29
N LEU A 90 -11.70 0.54 1.69
CA LEU A 90 -12.58 -0.56 2.03
C LEU A 90 -11.90 -1.91 1.79
N ALA A 91 -11.25 -2.12 0.64
CA ALA A 91 -10.53 -3.35 0.33
C ALA A 91 -9.44 -3.65 1.39
N GLN A 92 -8.69 -2.63 1.81
CA GLN A 92 -7.67 -2.77 2.85
C GLN A 92 -8.26 -3.15 4.22
N ILE A 93 -9.38 -2.53 4.61
CA ILE A 93 -10.09 -2.82 5.86
C ILE A 93 -10.68 -4.23 5.82
N SER A 94 -11.35 -4.59 4.72
CA SER A 94 -11.93 -5.91 4.52
C SER A 94 -10.88 -7.02 4.64
N ARG A 95 -9.71 -6.83 4.03
CA ARG A 95 -8.56 -7.75 4.18
C ARG A 95 -8.16 -7.92 5.63
N GLN A 96 -8.03 -6.81 6.38
CA GLN A 96 -7.67 -6.85 7.79
C GLN A 96 -8.72 -7.60 8.63
N VAL A 97 -10.01 -7.37 8.37
CA VAL A 97 -11.10 -8.06 9.07
C VAL A 97 -11.09 -9.56 8.73
N GLN A 98 -10.91 -9.92 7.46
CA GLN A 98 -10.87 -11.32 7.02
C GLN A 98 -9.68 -12.07 7.62
N LEU A 99 -8.47 -11.49 7.61
CA LEU A 99 -7.30 -12.08 8.23
C LEU A 99 -7.46 -12.25 9.74
N ARG A 100 -8.02 -11.24 10.43
CA ARG A 100 -8.28 -11.34 11.87
C ARG A 100 -9.28 -12.45 12.19
N ARG A 101 -10.31 -12.65 11.36
CA ARG A 101 -11.27 -13.76 11.52
C ARG A 101 -10.64 -15.13 11.27
N LEU A 102 -9.74 -15.23 10.29
CA LEU A 102 -9.04 -16.47 9.95
C LEU A 102 -8.05 -16.90 11.04
N LEU A 103 -7.29 -15.95 11.59
CA LEU A 103 -6.18 -16.22 12.51
C LEU A 103 -6.54 -16.11 13.99
N GLY A 104 -7.63 -15.40 14.30
CA GLY A 104 -7.93 -14.97 15.64
C GLY A 104 -7.04 -13.81 16.11
N ASP A 105 -7.45 -13.16 17.20
CA ASP A 105 -6.87 -11.90 17.65
C ASP A 105 -5.39 -12.00 18.03
N ARG A 106 -5.00 -13.10 18.68
CA ARG A 106 -3.63 -13.32 19.17
C ARG A 106 -2.65 -13.47 18.02
N ASP A 107 -2.93 -14.37 17.08
CA ASP A 107 -2.01 -14.67 16.00
C ASP A 107 -2.03 -13.58 14.92
N TYR A 108 -3.16 -12.91 14.73
CA TYR A 108 -3.22 -11.66 13.96
C TYR A 108 -2.30 -10.57 14.53
N THR A 109 -2.29 -10.38 15.86
CA THR A 109 -1.43 -9.37 16.49
C THR A 109 0.05 -9.68 16.27
N ARG A 110 0.46 -10.93 16.50
CA ARG A 110 1.84 -11.40 16.26
C ARG A 110 2.26 -11.24 14.80
N LEU A 111 1.36 -11.54 13.87
CA LEU A 111 1.60 -11.35 12.44
C LEU A 111 1.85 -9.86 12.12
N MET A 112 1.03 -8.97 12.65
CA MET A 112 1.17 -7.53 12.42
C MET A 112 2.45 -6.95 13.02
N GLU A 113 2.91 -7.49 14.16
CA GLU A 113 4.21 -7.15 14.76
C GLU A 113 5.37 -7.60 13.87
N ALA A 114 5.38 -8.86 13.42
CA ALA A 114 6.41 -9.39 12.53
C ALA A 114 6.51 -8.60 11.21
N ILE A 115 5.37 -8.21 10.62
CA ILE A 115 5.33 -7.38 9.41
C ILE A 115 5.90 -5.97 9.69
N ARG A 116 5.61 -5.38 10.85
CA ARG A 116 6.13 -4.05 11.23
C ARG A 116 7.64 -4.06 11.44
N GLU A 117 8.17 -5.07 12.13
CA GLU A 117 9.60 -5.24 12.36
C GLU A 117 10.35 -5.37 11.03
N ARG A 118 9.85 -6.20 10.11
CA ARG A 118 10.46 -6.35 8.77
C ARG A 118 10.50 -5.03 8.01
N ARG A 119 9.43 -4.24 8.06
CA ARG A 119 9.38 -2.93 7.40
C ARG A 119 10.34 -1.91 8.01
N ARG A 120 10.67 -2.02 9.30
CA ARG A 120 11.70 -1.18 9.92
C ARG A 120 13.09 -1.58 9.43
N GLY A 121 13.41 -2.87 9.42
CA GLY A 121 14.72 -3.35 8.96
C GLY A 121 15.03 -3.00 7.49
N ILE A 122 14.03 -3.03 6.60
CA ILE A 122 14.22 -2.61 5.19
C ILE A 122 14.58 -1.11 5.11
N ARG A 123 13.90 -0.26 5.88
CA ARG A 123 14.16 1.20 5.86
C ARG A 123 15.53 1.58 6.40
N GLU A 124 16.04 0.82 7.37
CA GLU A 124 17.37 1.05 7.94
C GLU A 124 18.47 0.59 6.96
N GLY A 125 18.28 -0.55 6.27
CA GLY A 125 19.23 -1.01 5.24
C GLY A 125 19.32 -0.09 4.01
N ASP A 126 18.21 0.53 3.60
CA ASP A 126 18.21 1.49 2.49
C ASP A 126 18.90 2.82 2.88
N ALA A 127 18.91 3.19 4.17
CA ALA A 127 19.55 4.41 4.65
C ALA A 127 21.09 4.30 4.75
N GLU A 128 21.62 3.08 4.93
CA GLU A 128 23.08 2.84 4.98
C GLU A 128 23.71 2.67 3.58
N GLY A 129 22.91 2.43 2.53
CA GLY A 129 23.38 2.18 1.17
C GLY A 129 23.72 3.42 0.32
N ASP A 130 23.30 4.62 0.71
CA ASP A 130 23.45 5.87 -0.09
C ASP A 130 24.62 6.77 0.37
N GLY A 131 25.48 6.27 1.28
CA GLY A 131 26.52 7.07 1.95
C GLY A 131 27.94 7.01 1.37
N SER A 132 28.23 6.19 0.35
CA SER A 132 29.62 5.96 -0.10
C SER A 132 29.77 6.15 -1.60
N GLY A 133 29.92 7.40 -2.04
CA GLY A 133 30.06 7.69 -3.47
C GLY A 133 30.50 9.10 -3.85
N ARG A 134 31.13 9.88 -2.96
CA ARG A 134 31.80 11.14 -3.35
C ARG A 134 33.11 11.32 -2.60
N ASN A 135 34.12 10.56 -3.03
CA ASN A 135 35.51 10.98 -2.86
C ASN A 135 36.04 11.33 -4.26
N GLY A 136 35.91 12.59 -4.65
CA GLY A 136 36.52 13.11 -5.88
C GLY A 136 38.04 13.20 -5.72
N PRO A 137 38.83 12.99 -6.79
CA PRO A 137 40.27 12.97 -6.67
C PRO A 137 40.80 14.37 -6.39
N ARG A 138 41.66 14.48 -5.38
CA ARG A 138 42.57 15.62 -5.25
C ARG A 138 43.59 15.54 -6.39
N ARG A 139 43.51 16.48 -7.34
CA ARG A 139 44.65 17.14 -7.99
C ARG A 139 44.15 18.27 -8.88
#